data_AF-A0AAV3U5M2-F1
#
_entry.id   AF-A0AAV3U5M2-F1
#
_cell.length_a   1.000
_cell.length_b   1.000
_cell.length_c   1.000
_cell.angle_alpha   90.00
_cell.angle_beta   90.00
_cell.angle_gamma   90.00
#
_symmetry.space_group_name_H-M   'P 1'
#
loop_
_entity.id
_entity.type
_entity.pdbx_description
1 polymer ?
#
loop_
_entity_poly.entity_id
_entity_poly.type
_entity_poly.pdbx_seq_one_letter_code
_entity_poly.pdbx_strand_id
1 'polypeptide(L)' 'MIYIFLALVLFFITYLDYRRAETDTICLLDWWSWLDVSRASMPTLFWVCLMAQLAMAIFLLAIGLKAL' A
#
# COMPACT_ATOMS: atom_id res chain seq x y z
N MET A 1 15.50 -12.27 1.91
CA MET A 1 14.67 -12.23 3.14
C MET A 1 14.05 -10.85 3.44
N ILE A 2 14.81 -9.75 3.48
CA ILE A 2 14.26 -8.42 3.87
C ILE A 2 13.10 -7.92 2.99
N TYR A 3 13.15 -8.19 1.67
CA TYR A 3 12.09 -7.81 0.74
C TYR A 3 10.77 -8.55 0.96
N ILE A 4 10.82 -9.81 1.41
CA ILE A 4 9.63 -10.60 1.76
C ILE A 4 8.96 -10.00 3.00
N PHE A 5 9.76 -9.65 4.01
CA PHE A 5 9.26 -8.97 5.20
C PHE A 5 8.63 -7.62 4.85
N LEU A 6 9.31 -6.81 4.03
CA LEU A 6 8.78 -5.53 3.58
C LEU A 6 7.48 -5.67 2.81
N ALA A 7 7.37 -6.69 1.93
CA ALA A 7 6.15 -6.98 1.20
C ALA A 7 4.99 -7.35 2.12
N LEU A 8 5.23 -8.17 3.16
CA LEU A 8 4.21 -8.53 4.15
C LEU A 8 3.72 -7.32 4.94
N VAL A 9 4.64 -6.44 5.36
CA VAL A 9 4.30 -5.17 6.03
C VAL A 9 3.47 -4.29 5.10
N LEU A 10 3.86 -4.16 3.83
CA LEU A 10 3.11 -3.40 2.83
C LEU A 10 1.69 -3.94 2.68
N PHE A 11 1.53 -5.27 2.56
CA PHE A 11 0.21 -5.91 2.46
C PHE A 11 -0.66 -5.62 3.68
N PHE A 12 -0.07 -5.68 4.89
CA PHE A 12 -0.80 -5.36 6.12
C PHE A 12 -1.27 -3.90 6.15
N ILE A 13 -0.42 -2.96 5.75
CA ILE A 13 -0.77 -1.53 5.67
C ILE A 13 -1.85 -1.31 4.60
N THR A 14 -1.71 -1.89 3.40
CA THR A 14 -2.72 -1.79 2.34
C THR A 14 -4.07 -2.34 2.80
N TYR A 15 -4.07 -3.44 3.57
CA TYR A 15 -5.29 -3.98 4.17
C TYR A 15 -5.89 -3.03 5.22
N LEU A 16 -5.06 -2.42 6.06
CA LEU A 16 -5.50 -1.40 7.01
C LEU A 16 -6.08 -0.18 6.30
N ASP A 17 -5.46 0.32 5.23
CA ASP A 17 -5.94 1.45 4.44
C ASP A 17 -7.25 1.10 3.71
N TYR A 18 -7.39 -0.12 3.21
CA TYR A 18 -8.64 -0.61 2.65
C TYR A 18 -9.77 -0.64 3.69
N ARG A 19 -9.47 -1.07 4.92
CA ARG A 19 -10.43 -1.07 6.04
C ARG A 19 -10.71 0.33 6.58
N ARG A 20 -9.71 1.21 6.56
CA ARG A 20 -9.77 2.63 6.94
C ARG A 20 -10.26 3.52 5.81
N ALA A 21 -10.77 2.97 4.70
CA ALA A 21 -11.30 3.75 3.58
C ALA A 21 -12.44 4.73 3.95
N GLU A 22 -12.98 4.62 5.18
CA GLU A 22 -13.93 5.57 5.78
C GLU A 22 -13.24 6.78 6.47
N THR A 23 -11.93 6.75 6.67
CA THR A 23 -11.10 7.75 7.35
C THR A 23 -10.05 8.32 6.39
N ASP A 24 -9.76 9.62 6.51
CA ASP A 24 -9.30 10.51 5.41
C ASP A 24 -7.94 10.23 4.73
N THR A 25 -7.18 9.20 5.13
CA THR A 25 -5.75 9.09 4.77
C THR A 25 -5.34 7.72 4.22
N ILE A 26 -4.56 7.72 3.12
CA ILE A 26 -3.90 6.55 2.54
C ILE A 26 -2.39 6.67 2.73
N CYS A 27 -1.72 5.58 3.10
CA CYS A 27 -0.29 5.57 3.37
C CYS A 27 0.52 4.97 2.20
N LEU A 28 1.03 5.80 1.29
CA LEU A 28 1.90 5.35 0.20
C LEU A 28 3.37 5.28 0.64
N LEU A 29 4.01 4.16 0.34
CA LEU A 29 5.27 3.74 0.95
C LEU A 29 6.54 4.29 0.27
N ASP A 30 6.48 5.50 -0.29
CA ASP A 30 7.70 6.15 -0.79
C ASP A 30 8.54 6.75 0.36
N TRP A 31 7.93 7.00 1.53
CA TRP A 31 8.53 7.09 2.89
C TRP A 31 7.54 7.76 3.87
N TRP A 32 6.51 7.05 4.36
CA TRP A 32 5.49 7.64 5.27
C TRP A 32 4.81 8.91 4.73
N SER A 33 4.50 8.93 3.43
CA SER A 33 3.67 10.02 2.91
C SER A 33 2.21 9.67 3.17
N TRP A 34 1.61 10.34 4.15
CA TRP A 34 0.18 10.28 4.43
C TRP A 34 -0.47 11.21 3.42
N LEU A 35 -0.98 10.63 2.34
CA LEU A 35 -1.78 11.38 1.40
C LEU A 35 -3.17 11.52 2.00
N ASP A 36 -3.59 12.76 2.21
CA ASP A 36 -4.92 13.14 2.69
C ASP A 36 -5.94 12.96 1.56
N VAL A 37 -6.08 11.71 1.16
CA VAL A 37 -6.91 11.23 0.05
C VAL A 37 -7.94 10.30 0.66
N SER A 38 -9.13 10.85 0.90
CA SER A 38 -10.26 10.06 1.35
C SER A 38 -11.01 9.48 0.14
N ARG A 39 -11.70 8.36 0.36
CA ARG A 39 -12.63 7.80 -0.62
C ARG A 39 -13.81 8.74 -0.91
N ALA A 40 -14.19 9.56 0.08
CA ALA A 40 -15.31 10.49 -0.01
C ALA A 40 -14.97 11.71 -0.87
N SER A 41 -13.76 12.25 -0.74
CA SER A 41 -13.30 13.42 -1.49
C SER A 41 -12.83 13.04 -2.89
N MET A 42 -12.06 11.95 -3.03
CA MET A 42 -11.39 11.58 -4.27
C MET A 42 -11.36 10.05 -4.47
N PRO A 43 -12.50 9.42 -4.83
CA PRO A 43 -12.61 7.96 -4.90
C PRO A 43 -11.70 7.32 -5.96
N THR A 44 -11.49 7.98 -7.09
CA THR A 44 -10.61 7.48 -8.15
C THR A 44 -9.15 7.49 -7.72
N LEU A 45 -8.67 8.59 -7.15
CA LEU A 45 -7.30 8.69 -6.62
C LEU A 45 -7.08 7.70 -5.47
N PHE A 46 -8.08 7.50 -4.61
CA PHE A 46 -8.03 6.52 -3.54
C PHE A 46 -7.72 5.12 -4.08
N TRP A 47 -8.50 4.67 -5.06
CA TRP A 47 -8.32 3.35 -5.65
C TRP A 47 -7.01 3.23 -6.43
N VAL A 48 -6.57 4.28 -7.13
CA VAL A 48 -5.28 4.29 -7.83
C VAL A 48 -4.12 4.13 -6.84
N CYS A 49 -4.14 4.87 -5.72
CA CYS A 49 -3.12 4.77 -4.68
C CYS A 49 -3.10 3.37 -4.05
N LEU A 50 -4.27 2.83 -3.69
CA LEU A 50 -4.40 1.50 -3.11
C LEU A 50 -3.86 0.41 -4.06
N MET A 51 -4.18 0.50 -5.36
CA MET A 51 -3.70 -0.44 -6.37
C MET A 51 -2.20 -0.32 -6.62
N ALA A 52 -1.66 0.91 -6.62
CA ALA A 52 -0.22 1.13 -6.72
C ALA A 52 0.52 0.53 -5.53
N GLN A 53 0.00 0.70 -4.32
CA GLN A 53 0.55 0.13 -3.09
C GLN A 53 0.51 -1.41 -3.13
N LEU A 54 -0.60 -2.00 -3.59
CA LEU A 54 -0.72 -3.45 -3.76
C LEU A 54 0.25 -3.98 -4.83
N ALA A 55 0.40 -3.29 -5.96
CA ALA A 55 1.35 -3.66 -7.01
C ALA A 55 2.80 -3.61 -6.51
N MET A 56 3.15 -2.58 -5.73
CA MET A 56 4.46 -2.47 -5.08
C MET A 56 4.71 -3.64 -4.12
N ALA A 57 3.71 -4.05 -3.34
CA ALA A 57 3.81 -5.18 -2.41
C ALA A 57 4.11 -6.49 -3.17
N ILE A 58 3.38 -6.74 -4.27
CA ILE A 58 3.58 -7.91 -5.12
C ILE A 58 4.98 -7.89 -5.74
N PHE A 59 5.44 -6.73 -6.22
CA PHE A 59 6.76 -6.58 -6.83
C PHE A 59 7.88 -6.88 -5.83
N LEU A 60 7.80 -6.34 -4.61
CA LEU A 60 8.74 -6.63 -3.52
C LEU A 60 8.75 -8.11 -3.14
N LEU A 61 7.56 -8.75 -3.14
CA LEU A 61 7.44 -10.16 -2.85
C LEU A 61 8.10 -11.01 -3.95
N ALA A 62 7.91 -10.66 -5.22
CA ALA A 62 8.55 -11.33 -6.36
C ALA A 62 10.07 -11.20 -6.34
N ILE A 63 10.61 -10.00 -6.05
CA ILE A 63 12.05 -9.80 -5.85
C ILE A 63 12.55 -10.62 -4.66
N GLY A 64 11.81 -10.60 -3.56
CA GLY A 64 12.16 -11.33 -2.34
C GLY A 64 12.23 -12.85 -2.55
N LEU A 65 11.31 -13.40 -3.34
CA LEU A 65 11.29 -14.82 -3.72
C LEU A 65 12.41 -15.17 -4.70
N LYS A 66 12.71 -14.31 -5.68
CA LYS A 66 13.83 -14.54 -6.61
C LYS A 66 15.19 -14.50 -5.91
N ALA A 67 15.29 -13.75 -4.81
CA ALA A 67 16.50 -13.61 -4.01
C ALA A 67 16.65 -14.68 -2.90
N LEU A 68 15.72 -15.65 -2.82
CA LEU A 68 15.79 -16.82 -1.94
C LEU A 68 16.50 -17.97 -2.66
#